data_AF-A0A7C1IRH5-F1
#
_entry.id   AF-A0A7C1IRH5-F1
#
_cell.length_a   1.000
_cell.length_b   1.000
_cell.length_c   1.000
_cell.angle_alpha   90.00
_cell.angle_beta   90.00
_cell.angle_gamma   90.00
#
_symmetry.space_group_name_H-M   'P 1'
#
loop_
_entity.id
_entity.type
_entity.pdbx_description
1 polymer ?
#
loop_
_entity_poly.entity_id
_entity_poly.type
_entity_poly.pdbx_seq_one_letter_code
_entity_poly.pdbx_strand_id
1 'polypeptide(L)'
;MPNVSENVSSRGAVSLPSALLRLEGLALFLSATAFYAYFGANGWLFVALLLVPDLSALGYAINPRVGSMTYNFAHTTSIPVILLVIAFISGTGEMVIPFILIWLAHIGMDRTVGYGLKYAAGFKQTHLGRV
;
A
#
# COMPACT_ATOMS: atom_id res chain seq x y z
N MET A 1 17.74 -45.18 -1.98
CA MET A 1 17.86 -43.91 -2.71
C MET A 1 16.52 -43.20 -2.62
N PRO A 2 16.38 -42.07 -1.90
CA PRO A 2 15.12 -41.33 -1.89
C PRO A 2 14.89 -40.63 -3.23
N ASN A 3 13.65 -40.68 -3.68
CA ASN A 3 13.14 -40.25 -4.98
C ASN A 3 13.10 -38.70 -5.08
N VAL A 4 13.85 -38.14 -6.02
CA VAL A 4 13.91 -36.70 -6.32
C VAL A 4 12.72 -36.28 -7.21
N SER A 5 11.49 -36.47 -6.71
CA SER A 5 10.27 -36.09 -7.45
C SER A 5 9.34 -35.10 -6.76
N GLU A 6 9.76 -34.45 -5.67
CA GLU A 6 9.04 -33.26 -5.16
C GLU A 6 9.68 -31.97 -5.65
N ASN A 7 9.71 -31.81 -6.97
CA ASN A 7 10.03 -30.53 -7.61
C ASN A 7 8.98 -30.18 -8.65
N VAL A 8 7.72 -30.07 -8.24
CA VAL A 8 6.66 -29.43 -9.03
C VAL A 8 5.65 -28.75 -8.09
N SER A 9 5.47 -27.42 -8.24
CA SER A 9 4.29 -26.61 -7.86
C SER A 9 4.38 -25.52 -6.75
N SER A 10 5.37 -24.62 -6.76
CA SER A 10 5.21 -23.35 -6.00
C SER A 10 5.62 -22.06 -6.71
N ARG A 11 5.88 -22.08 -8.03
CA ARG A 11 6.26 -20.87 -8.78
C ARG A 11 5.11 -19.90 -9.11
N GLY A 12 3.91 -20.12 -8.57
CA GLY A 12 2.75 -19.24 -8.84
C GLY A 12 1.60 -19.32 -7.84
N ALA A 13 1.71 -20.07 -6.76
CA ALA A 13 0.66 -20.14 -5.75
C ALA A 13 0.81 -18.97 -4.76
N VAL A 14 -0.24 -18.16 -4.63
CA VAL A 14 -0.34 -17.15 -3.56
C VAL A 14 -0.34 -17.90 -2.23
N SER A 15 0.61 -17.59 -1.34
CA SER A 15 0.64 -18.20 -0.01
C SER A 15 -0.56 -17.71 0.82
N LEU A 16 -1.02 -18.53 1.77
CA LEU A 16 -2.12 -18.13 2.65
C LEU A 16 -1.87 -16.76 3.34
N PRO A 17 -0.68 -16.48 3.91
CA PRO A 17 -0.39 -15.14 4.45
C PRO A 17 -0.49 -14.01 3.41
N SER A 18 0.00 -14.23 2.18
CA SER A 18 -0.08 -13.23 1.11
C SER A 18 -1.54 -12.97 0.69
N ALA A 19 -2.37 -14.02 0.63
CA ALA A 19 -3.80 -13.88 0.35
C ALA A 19 -4.52 -13.09 1.45
N LEU A 20 -4.23 -13.37 2.73
CA LEU A 20 -4.79 -12.63 3.86
C LEU A 20 -4.40 -11.15 3.80
N LEU A 21 -3.12 -10.84 3.56
CA LEU A 21 -2.65 -9.45 3.46
C LEU A 21 -3.27 -8.70 2.27
N ARG A 22 -3.55 -9.38 1.15
CA ARG A 22 -4.31 -8.80 0.02
C ARG A 22 -5.76 -8.50 0.40
N LEU A 23 -6.41 -9.39 1.15
CA LEU A 23 -7.77 -9.17 1.66
C LEU A 23 -7.82 -8.02 2.68
N GLU A 24 -6.83 -7.92 3.56
CA GLU A 24 -6.68 -6.75 4.45
C GLU A 24 -6.47 -5.46 3.67
N GLY A 25 -5.66 -5.50 2.60
CA GLY A 25 -5.49 -4.39 1.66
C GLY A 25 -6.82 -3.98 1.02
N LEU A 26 -7.61 -4.95 0.57
CA LEU A 26 -8.92 -4.70 -0.03
C LEU A 26 -9.89 -4.08 0.99
N ALA A 27 -9.92 -4.62 2.20
CA ALA A 27 -10.74 -4.07 3.28
C ALA A 27 -10.34 -2.62 3.59
N LEU A 28 -9.04 -2.32 3.64
CA LEU A 28 -8.54 -0.96 3.85
C LEU A 28 -8.96 -0.02 2.71
N PHE A 29 -8.78 -0.45 1.46
CA PHE A 29 -9.15 0.33 0.27
C PHE A 29 -10.64 0.67 0.25
N LEU A 30 -11.49 -0.34 0.42
CA LEU A 30 -12.94 -0.16 0.40
C LEU A 30 -13.42 0.71 1.55
N SER A 31 -12.88 0.50 2.76
CA SER A 31 -13.24 1.31 3.94
C SER A 31 -12.85 2.77 3.74
N ALA A 32 -11.61 3.04 3.34
CA ALA A 32 -11.13 4.40 3.13
C ALA A 32 -11.90 5.12 2.02
N THR A 33 -12.20 4.43 0.92
CA THR A 33 -13.01 4.96 -0.19
C THR A 33 -14.45 5.26 0.25
N ALA A 34 -15.07 4.36 1.03
CA ALA A 34 -16.41 4.56 1.55
C ALA A 34 -16.49 5.76 2.50
N PHE A 35 -15.52 5.90 3.41
CA PHE A 35 -15.43 7.08 4.27
C PHE A 35 -15.20 8.36 3.47
N TYR A 36 -14.35 8.34 2.44
CA TYR A 36 -14.13 9.50 1.58
C TYR A 36 -15.43 9.95 0.88
N ALA A 37 -16.18 8.99 0.34
CA ALA A 37 -17.49 9.24 -0.26
C ALA A 37 -18.51 9.75 0.75
N TYR A 38 -18.50 9.23 1.99
CA TYR A 38 -19.37 9.70 3.07
C TYR A 38 -19.13 11.18 3.42
N PHE A 39 -17.88 11.65 3.39
CA PHE A 39 -17.56 13.06 3.59
C PHE A 39 -17.92 13.96 2.39
N GLY A 40 -18.46 13.40 1.30
CA GLY A 40 -18.92 14.17 0.14
C GLY A 40 -17.80 14.90 -0.61
N ALA A 41 -16.56 14.42 -0.48
CA ALA A 41 -15.40 15.06 -1.08
C ALA A 41 -15.32 14.84 -2.61
N ASN A 42 -14.51 15.64 -3.29
CA ASN A 42 -14.45 15.70 -4.76
C ASN A 42 -13.84 14.41 -5.36
N GLY A 43 -14.63 13.63 -6.11
CA GLY A 43 -14.17 12.40 -6.76
C GLY A 43 -13.00 12.59 -7.74
N TRP A 44 -12.88 13.73 -8.42
CA TRP A 44 -11.72 14.01 -9.28
C TRP A 44 -10.44 14.21 -8.46
N LEU A 45 -10.55 14.87 -7.30
CA LEU A 45 -9.44 15.03 -6.37
C LEU A 45 -8.99 13.67 -5.85
N PHE A 46 -9.94 12.78 -5.52
CA PHE A 46 -9.64 11.40 -5.12
C PHE A 46 -8.80 10.70 -6.16
N VAL A 47 -9.25 10.64 -7.42
CA VAL A 47 -8.53 9.95 -8.50
C VAL A 47 -7.15 10.57 -8.76
N ALA A 48 -7.07 11.90 -8.80
CA ALA A 48 -5.81 12.60 -9.06
C ALA A 48 -4.76 12.34 -7.98
N LEU A 49 -5.17 12.37 -6.70
CA LEU A 49 -4.26 12.17 -5.57
C LEU A 49 -4.01 10.70 -5.23
N LEU A 50 -4.86 9.78 -5.70
CA LEU A 50 -4.69 8.35 -5.45
C LEU A 50 -3.30 7.88 -5.90
N LEU A 51 -2.80 8.35 -7.05
CA LEU A 51 -1.51 7.93 -7.61
C LEU A 51 -0.30 8.74 -7.11
N VAL A 52 -0.52 9.79 -6.30
CA VAL A 52 0.57 10.66 -5.83
C VAL A 52 1.61 9.92 -4.97
N PRO A 53 1.24 8.99 -4.06
CA PRO A 53 2.23 8.26 -3.28
C PRO A 53 3.22 7.46 -4.14
N ASP A 54 2.84 7.03 -5.36
CA ASP A 54 3.72 6.28 -6.27
C ASP A 54 4.87 7.13 -6.82
N LEU A 55 4.76 8.46 -6.79
CA LEU A 55 5.89 9.35 -7.13
C LEU A 55 7.09 9.12 -6.21
N SER A 56 6.89 8.56 -5.01
CA SER A 56 7.98 8.12 -4.14
C SER A 56 8.91 7.08 -4.79
N ALA A 57 8.43 6.33 -5.79
CA ALA A 57 9.24 5.39 -6.55
C ALA A 57 10.31 6.09 -7.41
N LEU A 58 10.22 7.40 -7.67
CA LEU A 58 11.26 8.16 -8.37
C LEU A 58 12.61 8.12 -7.65
N GLY A 59 12.64 7.83 -6.34
CA GLY A 59 13.88 7.60 -5.60
C GLY A 59 14.74 6.45 -6.15
N TYR A 60 14.13 5.51 -6.88
CA TYR A 60 14.87 4.43 -7.57
C TYR A 60 15.76 4.95 -8.71
N ALA A 61 15.53 6.16 -9.22
CA ALA A 61 16.39 6.80 -10.22
C ALA A 61 17.77 7.16 -9.65
N ILE A 62 17.90 7.33 -8.33
CA ILE A 62 19.19 7.60 -7.66
C ILE A 62 19.91 6.27 -7.41
N ASN A 63 19.28 5.37 -6.65
CA ASN A 63 19.74 3.99 -6.46
C ASN A 63 18.65 3.14 -5.74
N PRO A 64 18.78 1.79 -5.71
CA PRO A 64 17.78 0.92 -5.09
C PRO A 64 17.54 1.17 -3.58
N ARG A 65 18.56 1.62 -2.84
CA ARG A 65 18.44 1.90 -1.41
C ARG A 65 17.55 3.13 -1.18
N VAL A 66 17.86 4.24 -1.84
CA VAL A 66 17.06 5.48 -1.78
C VAL A 66 15.63 5.24 -2.26
N GLY A 67 15.47 4.50 -3.36
CA GLY A 67 14.15 4.11 -3.87
C GLY A 67 13.33 3.31 -2.86
N SER A 68 13.91 2.25 -2.28
CA SER A 68 13.20 1.44 -1.28
C SER A 68 12.82 2.23 -0.02
N MET A 69 13.70 3.14 0.44
CA MET A 69 13.42 3.96 1.62
C MET A 69 12.29 4.96 1.39
N THR A 70 12.36 5.71 0.28
CA THR A 70 11.34 6.72 -0.09
C THR A 70 10.00 6.06 -0.37
N TYR A 71 9.97 4.95 -1.12
CA TYR A 71 8.77 4.17 -1.36
C TYR A 71 8.16 3.63 -0.07
N ASN A 72 8.97 2.99 0.80
CA ASN A 72 8.45 2.40 2.04
C ASN A 72 7.90 3.46 2.99
N PHE A 73 8.50 4.64 3.04
CA PHE A 73 7.96 5.75 3.83
C PHE A 73 6.56 6.15 3.33
N ALA A 74 6.36 6.28 2.02
CA ALA A 74 5.06 6.59 1.43
C ALA A 74 4.04 5.44 1.55
N HIS A 75 4.48 4.18 1.67
CA HIS A 75 3.60 2.99 1.68
C HIS A 75 3.48 2.32 3.06
N THR A 76 3.97 2.96 4.12
CA THR A 76 3.81 2.50 5.51
C THR A 76 2.46 2.95 6.05
N THR A 77 1.52 2.01 6.23
CA THR A 77 0.15 2.29 6.73
C THR A 77 0.11 3.01 8.08
N SER A 78 1.07 2.75 8.97
CA SER A 78 1.09 3.34 10.31
C SER A 78 1.14 4.87 10.28
N ILE A 79 1.80 5.46 9.29
CA ILE A 79 1.93 6.93 9.17
C ILE A 79 0.56 7.59 8.94
N PRO A 80 -0.20 7.28 7.87
CA PRO A 80 -1.52 7.87 7.68
C PRO A 80 -2.52 7.49 8.77
N VAL A 81 -2.42 6.30 9.39
CA VAL A 81 -3.28 5.96 10.54
C VAL A 81 -3.02 6.86 11.75
N ILE A 82 -1.76 7.11 12.09
CA ILE A 82 -1.41 8.04 13.18
C ILE A 82 -1.89 9.45 12.86
N LEU A 83 -1.68 9.92 11.63
CA LEU A 83 -2.17 11.23 11.18
C LEU A 83 -3.70 11.32 11.24
N LEU A 84 -4.42 10.25 10.93
CA LEU A 84 -5.88 10.20 11.03
C LEU A 84 -6.34 10.41 12.47
N VAL A 85 -5.70 9.72 13.42
CA VAL A 85 -5.99 9.85 14.86
C VAL A 85 -5.69 11.27 15.35
N ILE A 86 -4.56 11.85 14.95
CA ILE A 86 -4.19 13.24 15.31
C ILE A 86 -5.18 14.24 14.72
N ALA A 87 -5.55 14.11 13.44
CA ALA A 87 -6.51 15.00 12.78
C ALA A 87 -7.89 14.95 13.45
N PHE A 88 -8.32 13.75 13.87
CA PHE A 88 -9.56 13.56 14.59
C PHE A 88 -9.55 14.24 15.97
N ILE A 89 -8.48 14.03 16.76
CA ILE A 89 -8.38 14.57 18.13
C ILE A 89 -8.16 16.09 18.13
N SER A 90 -7.42 16.62 17.15
CA SER A 90 -7.10 18.06 17.08
C SER A 90 -8.23 18.94 16.56
N GLY A 91 -9.34 18.36 16.08
CA GLY A 91 -10.43 19.11 15.46
C GLY A 91 -10.11 19.68 14.08
N THR A 92 -8.96 19.34 13.49
CA THR A 92 -8.54 19.76 12.14
C THR A 92 -9.07 18.81 11.04
N GLY A 93 -10.00 17.92 11.41
CA GLY A 93 -10.42 16.80 10.60
C GLY A 93 -11.02 17.16 9.24
N GLU A 94 -11.84 18.21 9.16
CA GLU A 94 -12.56 18.57 7.93
C GLU A 94 -11.64 18.83 6.74
N MET A 95 -10.50 19.48 6.97
CA MET A 95 -9.55 19.79 5.90
C MET A 95 -8.62 18.63 5.59
N VAL A 96 -8.19 17.85 6.59
CA VAL A 96 -7.04 16.92 6.42
C VAL A 96 -7.49 15.47 6.22
N ILE A 97 -8.60 15.04 6.81
CA ILE A 97 -9.09 13.65 6.74
C ILE A 97 -9.27 13.17 5.29
N PRO A 98 -9.84 13.96 4.34
CA PRO A 98 -9.99 13.50 2.96
C PRO A 98 -8.67 13.10 2.31
N PHE A 99 -7.58 13.86 2.54
CA PHE A 99 -6.25 13.54 2.02
C PHE A 99 -5.66 12.28 2.64
N ILE A 100 -5.86 12.11 3.95
CA ILE A 100 -5.41 10.91 4.67
C ILE A 100 -6.17 9.66 4.20
N LEU A 101 -7.48 9.78 3.94
CA LEU A 101 -8.29 8.69 3.40
C LEU A 101 -7.84 8.29 1.99
N ILE A 102 -7.53 9.25 1.11
CA ILE A 102 -6.96 8.94 -0.21
C ILE A 102 -5.64 8.17 -0.06
N TRP A 103 -4.78 8.59 0.87
CA TRP A 103 -3.52 7.91 1.14
C TRP A 103 -3.72 6.47 1.64
N LEU A 104 -4.63 6.25 2.58
CA LEU A 104 -4.99 4.90 3.04
C LEU A 104 -5.58 4.05 1.91
N ALA A 105 -6.43 4.65 1.06
CA ALA A 105 -7.00 3.98 -0.09
C ALA A 105 -5.90 3.52 -1.06
N HIS A 106 -4.92 4.38 -1.38
CA HIS A 106 -3.78 4.00 -2.23
C HIS A 106 -3.02 2.80 -1.66
N ILE A 107 -2.64 2.84 -0.38
CA ILE A 107 -1.91 1.72 0.25
C ILE A 107 -2.74 0.43 0.22
N GLY A 108 -4.04 0.52 0.46
CA GLY A 108 -4.96 -0.63 0.39
C GLY A 108 -5.06 -1.22 -1.02
N MET A 109 -5.16 -0.36 -2.04
CA MET A 109 -5.22 -0.74 -3.45
C MET A 109 -3.94 -1.49 -3.85
N ASP A 110 -2.77 -0.93 -3.52
CA ASP A 110 -1.47 -1.54 -3.77
C ASP A 110 -1.36 -2.93 -3.15
N ARG A 111 -1.74 -3.06 -1.87
CA ARG A 111 -1.72 -4.35 -1.16
C ARG A 111 -2.67 -5.37 -1.77
N THR A 112 -3.84 -4.93 -2.26
CA THR A 112 -4.82 -5.80 -2.92
C THR A 112 -4.22 -6.47 -4.15
N VAL A 113 -3.49 -5.71 -4.98
CA VAL A 113 -2.86 -6.21 -6.20
C VAL A 113 -1.51 -6.91 -5.95
N GLY A 114 -1.04 -6.90 -4.70
CA GLY A 114 0.18 -7.60 -4.27
C GLY A 114 1.43 -6.73 -4.21
N TYR A 115 1.32 -5.42 -4.41
CA TYR A 115 2.39 -4.49 -4.05
C TYR A 115 2.50 -4.36 -2.53
N GLY A 116 3.70 -4.07 -2.06
CA GLY A 116 3.98 -3.94 -0.65
C GLY A 116 5.35 -3.32 -0.41
N LEU A 117 5.72 -3.20 0.86
CA LEU A 117 7.03 -2.70 1.27
C LEU A 117 8.17 -3.45 0.55
N LYS A 118 9.11 -2.66 0.05
CA LYS A 118 10.21 -3.06 -0.83
C LYS A 118 11.46 -3.39 -0.03
N TYR A 119 12.17 -4.42 -0.48
CA TYR A 119 13.54 -4.68 -0.05
C TYR A 119 14.53 -3.86 -0.87
N ALA A 120 15.68 -3.50 -0.28
CA ALA A 120 16.74 -2.77 -0.97
C ALA A 120 17.40 -3.59 -2.11
N ALA A 121 17.13 -4.89 -2.19
CA ALA A 121 17.62 -5.80 -3.22
C ALA A 121 17.00 -5.60 -4.62
N GLY A 122 15.93 -4.80 -4.74
CA GLY A 122 15.36 -4.40 -6.05
C GLY A 122 13.85 -4.14 -6.01
N PHE A 123 13.35 -3.35 -6.97
CA PHE A 123 11.95 -2.86 -7.02
C PHE A 123 10.87 -3.96 -7.00
N LYS A 124 11.19 -5.13 -7.54
CA LYS A 124 10.26 -6.27 -7.65
C LYS A 124 10.20 -7.14 -6.39
N GLN A 125 11.08 -6.92 -5.41
CA GLN A 125 11.11 -7.71 -4.19
C GLN A 125 10.33 -7.00 -3.09
N THR A 126 9.20 -7.59 -2.69
CA THR A 126 8.34 -7.05 -1.63
C THR A 126 8.17 -8.07 -0.51
N HIS A 127 7.74 -7.61 0.67
CA HIS A 127 7.39 -8.50 1.79
C HIS A 127 6.21 -9.46 1.48
N LEU A 128 5.41 -9.17 0.45
CA LEU A 128 4.30 -10.03 0.00
C LEU A 128 4.73 -11.06 -1.05
N GLY A 129 6.00 -11.02 -1.48
CA GLY A 129 6.54 -11.83 -2.56
C GLY A 129 7.09 -10.98 -3.71
N ARG A 130 7.45 -11.65 -4.80
CA ARG A 130 7.97 -11.00 -6.01
C ARG A 130 6.82 -10.63 -6.95
N VAL A 131 6.81 -9.37 -7.42
CA VAL A 131 5.86 -8.82 -8.41
C VAL A 131 6.61 -8.27 -9.62
#